data_AF-A0A932K3Z8-F1
#
_entry.id   AF-A0A932K3Z8-F1
#
_cell.length_a   1.000
_cell.length_b   1.000
_cell.length_c   1.000
_cell.angle_alpha   90.00
_cell.angle_beta   90.00
_cell.angle_gamma   90.00
#
_symmetry.space_group_name_H-M   'P 1'
#
loop_
_entity.id
_entity.type
_entity.pdbx_description
1 polymer ?
#
loop_
_entity_poly.entity_id
_entity_poly.type
_entity_poly.pdbx_seq_one_letter_code
_entity_poly.pdbx_strand_id
1 'polypeptide(L)'
;MEARAKVLKRVALSGALDALPLDALKLYLLLLAFAREVGSESRIRWQTIQHAFGKDYSREDCQQALTALAAHDLLSWRPASPHATRRQRAQRESEGLEIVFQLNPPHG
;
A
#
# COMPACT_ATOMS: atom_id res chain seq x y z
N MET A 1 11.90 7.57 -11.68
CA MET A 1 10.84 6.84 -12.42
C MET A 1 11.31 5.47 -12.92
N GLU A 2 12.53 5.31 -13.44
CA GLU A 2 13.01 4.03 -13.99
C GLU A 2 12.95 2.84 -13.03
N ALA A 3 13.29 3.02 -11.75
CA ALA A 3 13.28 1.93 -10.78
C ALA A 3 11.88 1.30 -10.62
N ARG A 4 10.83 2.13 -10.56
CA ARG A 4 9.44 1.65 -10.43
C ARG A 4 8.97 0.91 -11.68
N ALA A 5 9.33 1.41 -12.87
CA ALA A 5 9.00 0.74 -14.13
C ALA A 5 9.71 -0.61 -14.27
N LYS A 6 10.99 -0.71 -13.84
CA LYS A 6 11.75 -1.96 -13.80
C LYS A 6 11.12 -2.97 -12.84
N VAL A 7 10.68 -2.52 -11.66
CA VAL A 7 10.00 -3.36 -10.67
C VAL A 7 8.68 -3.88 -11.21
N LEU A 8 7.83 -3.00 -11.74
CA LEU A 8 6.54 -3.40 -12.31
C LEU A 8 6.73 -4.41 -13.46
N LYS A 9 7.68 -4.15 -14.36
CA LYS A 9 8.00 -5.08 -15.46
C LYS A 9 8.43 -6.45 -14.93
N ARG A 10 9.27 -6.49 -13.89
CA ARG A 10 9.80 -7.75 -13.35
C ARG A 10 8.73 -8.54 -12.60
N VAL A 11 7.89 -7.86 -11.82
CA VAL A 11 6.76 -8.47 -11.10
C VAL A 11 5.68 -8.96 -12.08
N ALA A 12 5.47 -8.26 -13.20
CA ALA A 12 4.61 -8.76 -14.27
C ALA A 12 5.19 -10.01 -14.95
N LEU A 13 6.51 -10.03 -15.21
CA LEU A 13 7.16 -11.18 -15.85
C LEU A 13 7.24 -12.42 -14.95
N SER A 14 7.19 -12.28 -13.62
CA SER A 14 7.17 -13.43 -12.70
C SER A 14 5.80 -14.11 -12.61
N GLY A 15 4.75 -13.55 -13.24
CA GLY A 15 3.38 -14.04 -13.11
C GLY A 15 2.75 -13.76 -11.74
N ALA A 16 3.45 -13.05 -10.84
CA ALA A 16 2.94 -12.75 -9.50
C ALA A 16 1.68 -11.90 -9.54
N LEU A 17 1.51 -11.05 -10.56
CA LEU A 17 0.31 -10.24 -10.74
C LEU A 17 -0.91 -11.03 -11.22
N ASP A 18 -0.70 -12.13 -11.95
CA ASP A 18 -1.78 -12.91 -12.56
C ASP A 18 -2.59 -13.69 -11.53
N ALA A 19 -1.98 -13.99 -10.39
CA ALA A 19 -2.61 -14.67 -9.26
C ALA A 19 -3.35 -13.72 -8.29
N LEU A 20 -3.23 -12.41 -8.46
CA LEU A 20 -3.80 -11.44 -7.54
C LEU A 20 -5.25 -11.09 -7.87
N PRO A 21 -6.11 -10.92 -6.84
CA PRO A 21 -7.38 -10.25 -7.01
C PRO A 21 -7.19 -8.83 -7.60
N LEU A 22 -8.16 -8.38 -8.39
CA LEU A 22 -8.09 -7.07 -9.06
C LEU A 22 -7.83 -5.91 -8.07
N ASP A 23 -8.43 -5.96 -6.88
CA ASP A 23 -8.26 -4.89 -5.90
C ASP A 23 -6.87 -4.91 -5.25
N ALA A 24 -6.25 -6.08 -5.10
CA ALA A 24 -4.86 -6.19 -4.69
C ALA A 24 -3.91 -5.61 -5.76
N LEU A 25 -4.18 -5.88 -7.03
CA LEU A 25 -3.42 -5.28 -8.14
C LEU A 25 -3.52 -3.74 -8.16
N LYS A 26 -4.75 -3.20 -8.05
CA LYS A 26 -4.96 -1.75 -7.95
C LYS A 26 -4.22 -1.16 -6.75
N LEU A 27 -4.24 -1.87 -5.61
CA LEU A 27 -3.62 -1.39 -4.39
C LEU A 27 -2.10 -1.38 -4.54
N TYR A 28 -1.53 -2.40 -5.14
CA TYR A 28 -0.10 -2.45 -5.46
C TYR A 28 0.33 -1.27 -6.34
N LEU A 29 -0.43 -0.97 -7.41
CA LEU A 29 -0.15 0.17 -8.28
C LEU A 29 -0.25 1.51 -7.55
N LEU A 30 -1.24 1.67 -6.68
CA LEU A 30 -1.38 2.86 -5.83
C LEU A 30 -0.16 2.99 -4.90
N LEU A 31 0.21 1.93 -4.19
CA LEU A 31 1.37 1.93 -3.31
C LEU A 31 2.67 2.21 -4.07
N LEU A 32 2.84 1.66 -5.27
CA LEU A 32 3.97 1.95 -6.16
C LEU A 32 4.03 3.41 -6.60
N ALA A 33 2.88 4.05 -6.85
CA ALA A 33 2.82 5.47 -7.15
C ALA A 33 3.23 6.34 -5.95
N PHE A 34 2.85 5.95 -4.74
CA PHE A 34 3.15 6.66 -3.49
C PHE A 34 4.52 6.36 -2.88
N ALA A 35 5.11 5.20 -3.17
CA ALA A 35 6.39 4.79 -2.62
C ALA A 35 7.49 5.77 -3.02
N ARG A 36 8.15 6.44 -2.07
CA ARG A 36 9.25 7.36 -2.39
C ARG A 36 10.37 6.63 -3.13
N GLU A 37 10.72 5.45 -2.62
CA GLU A 37 11.74 4.56 -3.13
C GLU A 37 11.33 3.10 -2.87
N VAL A 38 11.67 2.19 -3.79
CA VAL A 38 11.41 0.76 -3.63
C VAL A 38 12.43 0.19 -2.65
N GLY A 39 11.99 -0.68 -1.72
CA GLY A 39 12.82 -1.16 -0.63
C GLY A 39 12.92 -0.20 0.57
N SER A 40 12.29 0.98 0.49
CA SER A 40 12.18 1.90 1.64
C SER A 40 10.79 1.88 2.24
N GLU A 41 10.71 2.04 3.57
CA GLU A 41 9.43 2.27 4.24
C GLU A 41 8.78 3.56 3.70
N SER A 42 7.51 3.45 3.34
CA SER A 42 6.63 4.54 2.94
C SER A 42 5.35 4.49 3.77
N ARG A 43 4.62 5.61 3.83
CA ARG A 43 3.36 5.71 4.57
C ARG A 43 2.26 6.19 3.66
N ILE A 44 1.07 5.62 3.83
CA ILE A 44 -0.14 6.07 3.16
C ILE A 44 -1.28 6.14 4.16
N ARG A 45 -2.08 7.20 4.06
CA ARG A 45 -3.25 7.39 4.91
C ARG A 45 -4.42 6.58 4.38
N TRP A 46 -5.23 6.05 5.29
CA TRP A 46 -6.48 5.36 4.94
C TRP A 46 -7.36 6.18 4.00
N GLN A 47 -7.51 7.48 4.26
CA GLN A 47 -8.32 8.37 3.43
C GLN A 47 -7.83 8.43 1.97
N THR A 48 -6.52 8.32 1.73
CA THR A 48 -5.95 8.29 0.38
C THR A 48 -6.37 7.02 -0.36
N ILE A 49 -6.36 5.88 0.33
CA ILE A 49 -6.80 4.60 -0.23
C ILE A 49 -8.31 4.64 -0.50
N GLN A 50 -9.10 5.07 0.47
CA GLN A 50 -10.55 5.19 0.32
C GLN A 50 -10.95 6.18 -0.79
N HIS A 51 -10.17 7.24 -1.01
CA HIS A 51 -10.41 8.15 -2.14
C HIS A 51 -10.14 7.50 -3.50
N ALA A 52 -9.10 6.65 -3.59
CA ALA A 52 -8.75 5.95 -4.83
C ALA A 52 -9.71 4.80 -5.17
N PHE A 53 -10.23 4.10 -4.15
CA PHE A 53 -11.09 2.92 -4.32
C PHE A 53 -12.59 3.22 -4.21
N GLY A 54 -12.96 4.39 -3.67
CA GLY A 54 -14.35 4.77 -3.42
C GLY A 54 -14.76 4.54 -1.96
N LYS A 55 -15.92 5.11 -1.61
CA LYS A 55 -16.41 5.11 -0.21
C LYS A 55 -16.76 3.73 0.31
N ASP A 56 -17.15 2.82 -0.57
CA ASP A 56 -17.58 1.46 -0.24
C ASP A 56 -16.42 0.49 0.01
N TYR A 57 -15.18 0.90 -0.31
CA TYR A 57 -14.00 0.08 -0.04
C TYR A 57 -13.71 0.04 1.45
N SER A 58 -13.89 -1.13 2.05
CA SER A 58 -13.78 -1.32 3.49
C SER A 58 -12.32 -1.48 3.94
N ARG A 59 -12.10 -1.33 5.25
CA ARG A 59 -10.77 -1.57 5.83
C ARG A 59 -10.40 -3.05 5.73
N GLU A 60 -11.39 -3.92 5.85
CA GLU A 60 -11.27 -5.36 5.70
C GLU A 60 -10.81 -5.73 4.28
N ASP A 61 -11.42 -5.15 3.25
CA ASP A 61 -11.00 -5.37 1.85
C ASP A 61 -9.55 -4.91 1.63
N CYS A 62 -9.18 -3.77 2.22
CA CYS A 62 -7.82 -3.29 2.18
C CYS A 62 -6.83 -4.23 2.88
N GLN A 63 -7.18 -4.77 4.04
CA GLN A 63 -6.33 -5.72 4.76
C GLN A 63 -6.19 -7.04 3.99
N GLN A 64 -7.26 -7.52 3.36
CA GLN A 64 -7.22 -8.71 2.50
C GLN A 64 -6.31 -8.48 1.30
N ALA A 65 -6.43 -7.32 0.63
CA ALA A 65 -5.55 -6.95 -0.48
C ALA A 65 -4.08 -6.85 -0.05
N LEU A 66 -3.78 -6.20 1.09
CA LEU A 66 -2.41 -6.11 1.62
C LEU A 66 -1.85 -7.49 1.98
N THR A 67 -2.66 -8.36 2.57
CA THR A 67 -2.28 -9.74 2.90
C THR A 67 -1.97 -10.54 1.65
N ALA A 68 -2.79 -10.43 0.60
CA ALA A 68 -2.54 -11.10 -0.68
C ALA A 68 -1.21 -10.63 -1.29
N LEU A 69 -0.94 -9.32 -1.29
CA LEU A 69 0.32 -8.78 -1.79
C LEU A 69 1.55 -9.27 -1.00
N ALA A 70 1.42 -9.37 0.32
CA ALA A 70 2.48 -9.91 1.18
C ALA A 70 2.71 -11.41 0.95
N ALA A 71 1.66 -12.19 0.70
CA ALA A 71 1.76 -13.62 0.40
C ALA A 71 2.52 -13.89 -0.91
N HIS A 72 2.50 -12.95 -1.86
CA HIS A 72 3.28 -12.99 -3.10
C HIS A 72 4.63 -12.27 -2.99
N ASP A 73 5.07 -11.94 -1.77
CA ASP A 73 6.35 -11.28 -1.51
C ASP A 73 6.54 -9.95 -2.23
N LEU A 74 5.43 -9.26 -2.52
CA LEU A 74 5.46 -7.97 -3.24
C LEU A 74 5.65 -6.78 -2.30
N LEU A 75 5.26 -6.94 -1.03
CA LEU A 75 5.43 -5.91 -0.02
C LEU A 75 5.43 -6.48 1.40
N SER A 76 6.02 -5.73 2.31
CA SER A 76 5.80 -5.84 3.75
C SER A 76 4.91 -4.69 4.21
N TRP A 77 3.99 -4.93 5.15
CA TRP A 77 3.12 -3.89 5.69
C TRP A 77 2.80 -4.07 7.16
N ARG A 78 2.41 -2.96 7.81
CA ARG A 78 1.86 -2.94 9.16
C ARG A 78 0.90 -1.77 9.35
N PRO A 79 -0.15 -1.93 10.18
CA PRO A 79 -0.94 -0.79 10.64
C PRO A 79 -0.07 0.13 11.50
N ALA A 80 -0.25 1.44 11.35
CA ALA A 80 0.38 2.45 12.19
C ALA A 80 -0.66 3.36 12.82
N SER A 81 -0.39 3.77 14.05
CA SER A 81 -1.16 4.82 14.70
C SER A 81 -0.86 6.17 14.02
N PRO A 82 -1.87 7.03 13.82
CA PRO A 82 -1.64 8.38 13.32
C PRO A 82 -0.63 9.07 14.22
N HIS A 83 0.42 9.63 13.60
CA HIS A 83 1.44 10.35 14.35
C HIS A 83 0.78 11.59 14.98
N ALA A 84 0.56 11.56 16.29
CA ALA A 84 -0.07 12.65 17.02
C ALA A 84 0.86 13.87 17.03
N THR A 85 0.76 14.75 16.05
CA THR A 85 1.34 16.08 16.16
C THR A 85 0.65 16.82 17.31
N ARG A 86 1.47 17.30 18.27
CA ARG A 86 1.10 17.95 19.55
C ARG A 86 0.05 19.08 19.45
N ARG A 87 -0.28 19.57 18.25
CA ARG A 87 -1.25 20.64 17.99
C ARG A 87 -2.68 20.19 17.64
N GLN A 88 -2.97 18.90 17.47
CA GLN A 88 -4.28 18.43 16.97
C GLN A 88 -5.24 17.85 18.03
N ARG A 89 -5.01 18.12 19.32
CA ARG A 89 -5.83 17.58 20.42
C ARG A 89 -7.30 18.06 20.47
N ALA A 90 -7.73 18.92 19.53
CA ALA A 90 -9.05 19.54 19.51
C ALA A 90 -10.01 19.01 18.41
N GLN A 91 -9.57 18.12 17.51
CA GLN A 91 -10.42 17.48 16.50
C GLN A 91 -10.36 15.95 16.64
N ARG A 92 -10.90 15.48 17.77
CA ARG A 92 -11.21 14.05 17.95
C ARG A 92 -12.42 13.72 17.07
N GLU A 93 -12.26 12.75 16.17
CA GLU A 93 -13.28 11.79 15.66
C GLU A 93 -12.96 11.20 14.26
N SER A 94 -11.89 11.66 13.60
CA SER A 94 -11.33 10.96 12.43
C SER A 94 -9.87 10.62 12.66
N GLU A 95 -9.63 9.66 13.55
CA GLU A 95 -8.32 9.03 13.69
C GLU A 95 -7.93 8.38 12.37
N GLY A 96 -7.09 9.07 11.61
CA GLY A 96 -6.57 8.60 10.33
C GLY A 96 -5.68 7.39 10.55
N LEU A 97 -6.22 6.20 10.30
CA LEU A 97 -5.45 4.97 10.26
C LEU A 97 -4.38 5.13 9.15
N GLU A 98 -3.11 4.94 9.49
CA GLU A 98 -2.01 4.95 8.52
C GLU A 98 -1.53 3.53 8.28
N ILE A 99 -1.11 3.26 7.05
CA ILE A 99 -0.46 2.01 6.67
C ILE A 99 1.00 2.35 6.38
N VAL A 100 1.91 1.68 7.09
CA VAL A 100 3.34 1.66 6.75
C VAL A 100 3.56 0.47 5.85
N PHE A 101 4.18 0.70 4.70
CA PHE A 101 4.46 -0.34 3.72
C PHE A 101 5.88 -0.18 3.17
N GLN A 102 6.46 -1.29 2.75
CA GLN A 102 7.72 -1.33 2.01
C GLN A 102 7.50 -2.25 0.81
N LEU A 103 7.71 -1.73 -0.39
CA LEU A 103 7.66 -2.55 -1.60
C LEU A 103 8.95 -3.35 -1.69
N ASN A 104 8.81 -4.66 -1.86
CA ASN A 104 9.97 -5.53 -1.95
C ASN A 104 10.64 -5.34 -3.32
N PRO A 105 11.97 -5.18 -3.38
CA PRO A 105 12.66 -5.24 -4.65
C PRO A 105 12.46 -6.65 -5.23
N PRO A 106 12.26 -6.78 -6.54
CA PRO A 106 12.13 -8.09 -7.16
C PRO A 106 13.42 -8.87 -6.94
N HIS A 107 13.34 -10.02 -6.28
CA HIS A 107 14.49 -10.86 -5.96
C HIS A 107 15.33 -11.15 -7.23
N GLY A 108 16.64 -11.08 -7.05
CA GLY A 108 17.68 -11.26 -8.07
C GLY A 108 17.56 -12.58 -8.80
#